data_AF-A0A351L5M0-F1
#
_entry.id   AF-A0A351L5M0-F1
#
_cell.length_a   1.000
_cell.length_b   1.000
_cell.length_c   1.000
_cell.angle_alpha   90.00
_cell.angle_beta   90.00
_cell.angle_gamma   90.00
#
_symmetry.space_group_name_H-M   'P 1'
#
loop_
_entity.id
_entity.type
_entity.pdbx_description
1 polymer ?
#
loop_
_entity_poly.entity_id
_entity_poly.type
_entity_poly.pdbx_seq_one_letter_code
_entity_poly.pdbx_strand_id
1 'polypeptide(L)'
;MYERFAKPQLSTVFNPDEPSIYIRHQVGQKIAGGYAIERLFEDPPTGFYAEGRVALDSANPPVLTIRGYGSWFPFERVLEDTPDVFVAGLKRQFHAAIKQGAIDWLKYHAERGNKPDLIGESLGGKVAQQIAAQYSDYIRSTVTFNPLGVSQKLLKTSKAKSVFHYFTLGERYAFWANKGDYIPGYFFIISKNGESCYYKLEEAIIRRAKFSRKAMFQLRKRKIIVSIVAQLILLKRHNELILNRPRPIVIRVERNVLSLAELESECRVLQH
;
A
#
# COMPACT_ATOMS: atom_id res chain seq x y z
N MET A 1 10.86 -1.80 -11.42
CA MET A 1 11.29 -0.83 -10.38
C MET A 1 10.72 -1.14 -8.99
N TYR A 2 9.48 -1.65 -8.90
CA TYR A 2 8.83 -2.00 -7.63
C TYR A 2 8.94 -3.50 -7.24
N GLU A 3 9.24 -4.39 -8.18
CA GLU A 3 9.29 -5.86 -8.00
C GLU A 3 10.14 -6.38 -6.84
N ARG A 4 11.10 -5.60 -6.31
CA ARG A 4 11.99 -6.02 -5.22
C ARG A 4 11.55 -5.55 -3.82
N PHE A 5 10.42 -4.85 -3.70
CA PHE A 5 9.84 -4.43 -2.41
C PHE A 5 8.66 -5.32 -1.95
N ALA A 6 8.31 -6.34 -2.74
CA ALA A 6 7.17 -7.20 -2.49
C ALA A 6 7.39 -8.16 -1.31
N LYS A 7 6.30 -8.42 -0.57
CA LYS A 7 6.18 -9.30 0.60
C LYS A 7 6.75 -10.71 0.38
N PRO A 8 7.20 -11.40 1.46
CA PRO A 8 7.70 -12.74 1.36
C PRO A 8 6.54 -13.68 1.08
N GLN A 9 6.85 -14.74 0.35
CA GLN A 9 5.90 -15.79 0.05
C GLN A 9 5.63 -16.60 1.32
N LEU A 10 4.45 -17.21 1.45
CA LEU A 10 4.13 -18.07 2.61
C LEU A 10 5.17 -19.16 2.86
N SER A 11 5.88 -19.58 1.81
CA SER A 11 6.95 -20.57 1.83
C SER A 11 8.23 -20.11 2.52
N THR A 12 8.46 -18.80 2.69
CA THR A 12 9.70 -18.25 3.29
C THR A 12 9.48 -17.63 4.66
N VAL A 13 8.23 -17.57 5.14
CA VAL A 13 7.84 -16.99 6.45
C VAL A 13 8.50 -17.69 7.66
N PHE A 14 8.97 -18.93 7.49
CA PHE A 14 9.58 -19.72 8.56
C PHE A 14 11.10 -19.93 8.40
N ASN A 15 11.75 -19.26 7.45
CA ASN A 15 13.19 -19.40 7.25
C ASN A 15 13.96 -18.30 8.03
N PRO A 16 14.60 -18.61 9.17
CA PRO A 16 15.30 -17.62 9.99
C PRO A 16 16.53 -17.00 9.31
N ASP A 17 17.06 -17.67 8.28
CA ASP A 17 18.25 -17.25 7.50
C ASP A 17 17.91 -16.37 6.29
N GLU A 18 16.64 -16.00 6.10
CA GLU A 18 16.20 -14.96 5.14
C GLU A 18 15.79 -13.71 5.93
N PRO A 19 16.75 -12.90 6.40
CA PRO A 19 16.47 -11.86 7.37
C PRO A 19 15.96 -10.64 6.62
N SER A 20 14.68 -10.36 6.81
CA SER A 20 13.93 -9.24 6.28
C SER A 20 13.55 -9.33 4.81
N ILE A 21 12.30 -9.00 4.52
CA ILE A 21 11.74 -8.77 3.18
C ILE A 21 12.41 -7.59 2.44
N TYR A 22 13.46 -7.00 3.01
CA TYR A 22 14.02 -5.75 2.55
C TYR A 22 15.44 -5.99 2.08
N ILE A 23 15.64 -5.79 0.79
CA ILE A 23 16.98 -5.55 0.27
C ILE A 23 17.40 -4.20 0.84
N ARG A 24 18.23 -4.22 1.89
CA ARG A 24 18.90 -3.01 2.39
C ARG A 24 19.91 -2.57 1.35
N HIS A 25 19.53 -1.61 0.53
CA HIS A 25 20.45 -1.02 -0.43
C HIS A 25 21.46 -0.12 0.29
N GLN A 26 22.59 0.13 -0.37
CA GLN A 26 23.61 1.07 0.09
C GLN A 26 23.55 2.36 -0.71
N VAL A 27 23.94 3.48 -0.11
CA VAL A 27 24.12 4.75 -0.84
C VAL A 27 25.12 4.54 -1.98
N GLY A 28 24.80 5.06 -3.17
CA GLY A 28 25.56 4.87 -4.41
C GLY A 28 25.23 3.58 -5.17
N GLN A 29 24.46 2.65 -4.58
CA GLN A 29 24.11 1.41 -5.25
C GLN A 29 23.20 1.66 -6.46
N LYS A 30 23.60 1.12 -7.61
CA LYS A 30 22.76 1.09 -8.83
C LYS A 30 21.66 0.05 -8.69
N ILE A 31 20.44 0.44 -9.01
CA ILE A 31 19.25 -0.41 -8.94
C ILE A 31 18.54 -0.47 -10.30
N ALA A 32 17.70 -1.48 -10.48
CA ALA A 32 16.96 -1.69 -11.71
C ALA A 32 16.08 -0.49 -12.08
N GLY A 33 15.97 -0.21 -13.38
CA GLY A 33 15.21 0.93 -13.91
C GLY A 33 16.02 2.21 -14.08
N GLY A 34 17.35 2.15 -14.01
CA GLY A 34 18.22 3.29 -14.31
C GLY A 34 18.37 4.28 -13.16
N TYR A 35 18.37 3.81 -11.91
CA TYR A 35 18.50 4.67 -10.72
C TYR A 35 19.69 4.27 -9.86
N ALA A 36 20.17 5.20 -9.03
CA ALA A 36 21.04 4.95 -7.91
C ALA A 36 20.40 5.42 -6.60
N ILE A 37 20.76 4.77 -5.49
CA ILE A 37 20.39 5.23 -4.16
C ILE A 37 21.22 6.47 -3.82
N GLU A 38 20.57 7.61 -3.64
CA GLU A 38 21.22 8.83 -3.18
C GLU A 38 21.23 8.91 -1.65
N ARG A 39 20.11 8.53 -1.03
CA ARG A 39 19.93 8.65 0.42
C ARG A 39 19.04 7.55 0.98
N LEU A 40 19.39 7.09 2.17
CA LEU A 40 18.59 6.18 2.98
C LEU A 40 18.03 6.95 4.17
N PHE A 41 16.77 6.70 4.50
CA PHE A 41 16.08 7.32 5.64
C PHE A 41 15.58 6.22 6.55
N GLU A 42 16.16 6.08 7.74
CA GLU A 42 15.79 5.00 8.68
C GLU A 42 15.48 5.57 10.06
N ASP A 43 14.35 5.18 10.66
CA ASP A 43 14.07 5.42 12.08
C ASP A 43 13.76 4.08 12.76
N PRO A 44 14.77 3.42 13.37
CA PRO A 44 14.58 2.13 14.01
C PRO A 44 13.42 2.09 15.03
N PRO A 45 13.20 3.11 15.90
CA PRO A 45 12.12 3.05 16.90
C PRO A 45 10.70 3.02 16.33
N THR A 46 10.50 3.51 15.11
CA THR A 46 9.19 3.48 14.45
C THR A 46 9.13 2.47 13.31
N GLY A 47 10.26 1.87 12.93
CA GLY A 47 10.35 1.07 11.73
C GLY A 47 10.26 1.91 10.45
N PHE A 48 10.48 3.22 10.45
CA PHE A 48 10.48 3.94 9.19
C PHE A 48 11.69 3.56 8.33
N TYR A 49 11.46 3.31 7.05
CA TYR A 49 12.51 3.16 6.04
C TYR A 49 12.04 3.72 4.70
N ALA A 50 12.88 4.53 4.08
CA ALA A 50 12.66 5.02 2.74
C ALA A 50 14.00 5.21 2.00
N GLU A 51 13.91 5.25 0.68
CA GLU A 51 15.05 5.43 -0.22
C GLU A 51 14.79 6.63 -1.12
N GLY A 52 15.68 7.63 -1.05
CA GLY A 52 15.78 8.69 -2.04
C GLY A 52 16.64 8.19 -3.19
N ARG A 53 16.07 8.17 -4.39
CA ARG A 53 16.70 7.64 -5.59
C ARG A 53 16.82 8.73 -6.63
N VAL A 54 17.94 8.75 -7.33
CA VAL A 54 18.18 9.65 -8.47
C VAL A 54 18.40 8.83 -9.72
N ALA A 55 17.88 9.34 -10.84
CA ALA A 55 18.06 8.71 -12.13
C ALA A 55 19.54 8.81 -12.55
N LEU A 56 20.02 7.77 -13.24
CA LEU A 56 21.34 7.75 -13.87
C LEU A 56 21.35 8.56 -15.18
N ASP A 57 20.17 8.86 -15.72
CA ASP A 57 19.95 9.78 -16.83
C ASP A 57 19.26 11.07 -16.34
N SER A 58 19.26 12.11 -17.17
CA SER A 58 18.56 13.37 -16.88
C SER A 58 17.08 13.35 -17.28
N ALA A 59 16.58 12.23 -17.81
CA ALA A 59 15.24 12.15 -18.40
C ALA A 59 14.17 11.81 -17.35
N ASN A 60 14.56 11.18 -16.24
CA ASN A 60 13.65 10.72 -15.21
C ASN A 60 13.76 11.55 -13.91
N PRO A 61 12.64 11.80 -13.20
CA PRO A 61 12.67 12.53 -11.94
C PRO A 61 13.29 11.67 -10.82
N PRO A 62 13.74 12.28 -9.71
CA PRO A 62 14.07 11.56 -8.49
C PRO A 62 12.85 10.84 -7.94
N VAL A 63 13.07 9.79 -7.16
CA VAL A 63 11.98 8.98 -6.58
C VAL A 63 12.23 8.75 -5.10
N LEU A 64 11.29 9.13 -4.25
CA LEU A 64 11.25 8.71 -2.85
C LEU A 64 10.39 7.44 -2.75
N THR A 65 11.01 6.31 -2.40
CA THR A 65 10.30 5.04 -2.22
C THR A 65 10.19 4.70 -0.75
N ILE A 66 8.96 4.53 -0.24
CA ILE A 66 8.69 4.26 1.17
C ILE A 66 8.25 2.81 1.34
N ARG A 67 8.88 2.10 2.27
CA ARG A 67 8.56 0.68 2.49
C ARG A 67 7.16 0.47 3.07
N GLY A 68 6.55 -0.65 2.71
CA GLY A 68 5.38 -1.18 3.41
C GLY A 68 5.71 -1.72 4.81
N TYR A 69 4.70 -2.33 5.43
CA TYR A 69 4.84 -3.03 6.70
C TYR A 69 5.84 -4.19 6.60
N GLY A 70 6.74 -4.36 7.58
CA GLY A 70 7.78 -5.40 7.56
C GLY A 70 7.44 -6.67 8.30
N SER A 71 7.85 -7.82 7.77
CA SER A 71 7.78 -9.09 8.51
C SER A 71 8.85 -9.12 9.59
N TRP A 72 8.41 -9.25 10.85
CA TRP A 72 8.25 -10.50 11.61
C TRP A 72 9.55 -11.19 12.05
N PHE A 73 10.71 -10.53 12.05
CA PHE A 73 11.83 -10.97 12.92
C PHE A 73 12.76 -9.82 13.36
N PRO A 74 13.10 -9.71 14.67
CA PRO A 74 12.43 -10.40 15.78
C PRO A 74 10.96 -9.95 15.88
N PHE A 75 10.09 -10.88 16.23
CA PHE A 75 8.63 -10.75 16.32
C PHE A 75 8.18 -9.54 17.17
N GLU A 76 9.05 -9.04 18.04
CA GLU A 76 8.82 -7.88 18.91
C GLU A 76 8.57 -6.58 18.14
N ARG A 77 9.25 -6.38 16.99
CA ARG A 77 9.16 -5.12 16.22
C ARG A 77 7.90 -4.99 15.35
N VAL A 78 7.20 -6.10 15.16
CA VAL A 78 5.88 -6.17 14.50
C VAL A 78 4.86 -5.32 15.24
N LEU A 79 4.95 -5.31 16.59
CA LEU A 79 4.07 -4.54 17.45
C LEU A 79 4.34 -3.04 17.35
N GLU A 80 5.53 -2.62 16.90
CA GLU A 80 5.89 -1.20 16.77
C GLU A 80 5.10 -0.52 15.64
N ASP A 81 4.94 -1.22 14.51
CA ASP A 81 4.20 -0.77 13.32
C ASP A 81 2.68 -1.01 13.43
N THR A 82 2.28 -1.99 14.25
CA THR A 82 0.89 -2.47 14.42
C THR A 82 -0.12 -1.34 14.66
N PRO A 83 0.13 -0.37 15.57
CA PRO A 83 -0.79 0.75 15.77
C PRO A 83 -1.02 1.58 14.50
N ASP A 84 0.03 1.85 13.72
CA ASP A 84 -0.06 2.62 12.48
C ASP A 84 -0.73 1.83 11.36
N VAL A 85 -0.65 0.50 11.41
CA VAL A 85 -1.43 -0.37 10.52
C VAL A 85 -2.91 -0.28 10.80
N PHE A 86 -3.34 -0.28 12.06
CA PHE A 86 -4.76 -0.38 12.42
C PHE A 86 -5.46 0.97 12.70
N VAL A 87 -4.70 2.06 12.82
CA VAL A 87 -5.25 3.40 13.10
C VAL A 87 -4.90 4.36 11.96
N ALA A 88 -5.86 4.63 11.08
CA ALA A 88 -5.69 5.52 9.93
C ALA A 88 -5.23 6.95 10.30
N GLY A 89 -5.62 7.44 11.48
CA GLY A 89 -5.23 8.77 11.98
C GLY A 89 -3.85 8.83 12.62
N LEU A 90 -3.22 7.69 12.90
CA LEU A 90 -1.89 7.68 13.49
C LEU A 90 -0.84 8.10 12.44
N LYS A 91 0.17 8.85 12.89
CA LYS A 91 1.18 9.50 12.05
C LYS A 91 2.61 9.24 12.52
N ARG A 92 2.91 8.16 13.26
CA ARG A 92 4.28 7.97 13.81
C ARG A 92 5.31 7.80 12.70
N GLN A 93 5.00 6.95 11.73
CA GLN A 93 5.82 6.72 10.53
C GLN A 93 5.97 8.00 9.67
N PHE A 94 4.94 8.85 9.59
CA PHE A 94 5.03 10.16 8.94
C PHE A 94 5.94 11.13 9.69
N HIS A 95 5.85 11.20 11.03
CA HIS A 95 6.75 12.03 11.82
C HIS A 95 8.20 11.53 11.75
N ALA A 96 8.41 10.21 11.66
CA ALA A 96 9.72 9.63 11.39
C ALA A 96 10.27 10.06 10.02
N ALA A 97 9.44 10.07 8.97
CA ALA A 97 9.85 10.59 7.66
C ALA A 97 10.32 12.05 7.71
N ILE A 98 9.65 12.91 8.50
CA ILE A 98 10.09 14.28 8.74
C ILE A 98 11.43 14.28 9.48
N LYS A 99 11.50 13.59 10.63
CA LYS A 99 12.67 13.55 11.51
C LYS A 99 13.93 13.07 10.79
N GLN A 100 13.79 12.08 9.90
CA GLN A 100 14.92 11.51 9.17
C GLN A 100 15.33 12.33 7.94
N GLY A 101 14.61 13.42 7.63
CA GLY A 101 14.96 14.33 6.53
C GLY A 101 14.46 13.88 5.16
N ALA A 102 13.50 12.95 5.10
CA ALA A 102 12.89 12.55 3.82
C ALA A 102 12.10 13.72 3.19
N ILE A 103 11.49 14.57 4.01
CA ILE A 103 10.79 15.77 3.54
C ILE A 103 11.79 16.83 3.04
N ASP A 104 12.91 17.02 3.73
CA ASP A 104 13.93 17.97 3.30
C ASP A 104 14.58 17.53 1.98
N TRP A 105 14.72 16.22 1.77
CA TRP A 105 15.15 15.67 0.50
C TRP A 105 14.17 15.97 -0.65
N LEU A 106 12.85 15.85 -0.41
CA LEU A 106 11.84 16.22 -1.40
C LEU A 106 11.92 17.72 -1.76
N LYS A 107 12.04 18.58 -0.74
CA LYS A 107 12.17 20.03 -0.92
C LYS A 107 13.42 20.39 -1.72
N TYR A 108 14.56 19.81 -1.36
CA TYR A 108 15.85 20.04 -2.01
C TYR A 108 15.78 19.84 -3.53
N HIS A 109 15.17 18.74 -3.98
CA HIS A 109 15.02 18.41 -5.40
C HIS A 109 13.95 19.27 -6.09
N ALA A 110 12.83 19.54 -5.41
CA ALA A 110 11.78 20.39 -5.93
C ALA A 110 12.23 21.85 -6.17
N GLU A 111 13.00 22.42 -5.24
CA GLU A 111 13.57 23.77 -5.35
C GLU A 111 14.57 23.91 -6.50
N ARG A 112 15.15 22.80 -6.97
CA ARG A 112 16.04 22.73 -8.14
C ARG A 112 15.29 22.43 -9.44
N GLY A 113 13.96 22.51 -9.42
CA GLY A 113 13.11 22.28 -10.58
C GLY A 113 12.87 20.80 -10.89
N ASN A 114 13.34 19.87 -10.05
CA ASN A 114 13.24 18.44 -10.30
C ASN A 114 12.35 17.74 -9.25
N LYS A 115 11.06 18.05 -9.27
CA LYS A 115 10.11 17.51 -8.28
C LYS A 115 10.12 15.98 -8.28
N PRO A 116 10.38 15.32 -7.14
CA PRO A 116 10.41 13.87 -7.08
C PRO A 116 9.03 13.23 -7.21
N ASP A 117 9.00 11.98 -7.69
CA ASP A 117 7.86 11.09 -7.50
C ASP A 117 7.91 10.45 -6.11
N LEU A 118 6.73 10.19 -5.55
CA LEU A 118 6.56 9.58 -4.26
C LEU A 118 5.88 8.22 -4.40
N ILE A 119 6.55 7.15 -3.97
CA ILE A 119 6.06 5.78 -4.12
C ILE A 119 5.92 5.10 -2.76
N GLY A 120 4.83 4.36 -2.52
CA GLY A 120 4.68 3.58 -1.28
C GLY A 120 3.75 2.36 -1.36
N GLU A 121 4.15 1.27 -0.70
CA GLU A 121 3.32 0.06 -0.50
C GLU A 121 2.55 0.11 0.81
N SER A 122 1.33 -0.40 0.90
CA SER A 122 0.74 -0.78 2.20
C SER A 122 0.87 0.33 3.25
N LEU A 123 1.63 0.11 4.34
CA LEU A 123 1.95 1.15 5.32
C LEU A 123 2.73 2.33 4.74
N GLY A 124 3.76 2.10 3.92
CA GLY A 124 4.44 3.13 3.15
C GLY A 124 3.52 3.88 2.20
N GLY A 125 2.48 3.23 1.69
CA GLY A 125 1.41 3.85 0.91
C GLY A 125 0.55 4.81 1.75
N LYS A 126 0.28 4.50 3.02
CA LYS A 126 -0.33 5.45 3.98
C LYS A 126 0.59 6.64 4.24
N VAL A 127 1.88 6.39 4.48
CA VAL A 127 2.86 7.47 4.70
C VAL A 127 2.97 8.36 3.46
N ALA A 128 3.05 7.76 2.27
CA ALA A 128 3.09 8.48 1.00
C ALA A 128 1.88 9.40 0.83
N GLN A 129 0.66 8.92 1.15
CA GLN A 129 -0.53 9.76 1.15
C GLN A 129 -0.46 10.89 2.18
N GLN A 130 0.09 10.62 3.38
CA GLN A 130 0.25 11.64 4.43
C GLN A 130 1.24 12.74 4.03
N ILE A 131 2.30 12.37 3.33
CA ILE A 131 3.29 13.28 2.77
C ILE A 131 2.68 14.08 1.61
N ALA A 132 2.07 13.41 0.63
CA ALA A 132 1.44 14.04 -0.52
C ALA A 132 0.39 15.08 -0.11
N ALA A 133 -0.43 14.79 0.89
CA ALA A 133 -1.45 15.71 1.37
C ALA A 133 -0.90 16.97 2.07
N GLN A 134 0.31 16.92 2.64
CA GLN A 134 0.91 18.01 3.43
C GLN A 134 2.04 18.74 2.70
N TYR A 135 2.67 18.10 1.71
CA TYR A 135 3.87 18.57 1.02
C TYR A 135 3.71 18.46 -0.51
N SER A 136 2.47 18.60 -1.01
CA SER A 136 2.12 18.43 -2.42
C SER A 136 2.97 19.27 -3.38
N ASP A 137 3.38 20.47 -2.95
CA ASP A 137 4.09 21.42 -3.81
C ASP A 137 5.50 20.93 -4.18
N TYR A 138 6.05 20.00 -3.39
CA TYR A 138 7.39 19.43 -3.60
C TYR A 138 7.36 18.09 -4.35
N ILE A 139 6.18 17.62 -4.75
CA ILE A 139 5.99 16.28 -5.30
C ILE A 139 5.43 16.39 -6.71
N ARG A 140 5.98 15.62 -7.65
CA ARG A 140 5.49 15.57 -9.04
C ARG A 140 4.26 14.68 -9.16
N SER A 141 4.38 13.45 -8.68
CA SER A 141 3.28 12.49 -8.62
C SER A 141 3.39 11.60 -7.39
N THR A 142 2.26 11.06 -6.94
CA THR A 142 2.23 10.07 -5.86
C THR A 142 1.64 8.79 -6.38
N VAL A 143 2.38 7.69 -6.28
CA VAL A 143 1.97 6.36 -6.71
C VAL A 143 1.94 5.44 -5.50
N THR A 144 0.82 4.77 -5.26
CA THR A 144 0.71 3.84 -4.14
C THR A 144 0.22 2.48 -4.59
N PHE A 145 0.71 1.43 -3.94
CA PHE A 145 0.33 0.05 -4.21
C PHE A 145 -0.25 -0.57 -2.95
N ASN A 146 -1.48 -1.07 -3.06
CA ASN A 146 -2.26 -1.63 -1.94
C ASN A 146 -2.14 -0.81 -0.64
N PRO A 147 -2.27 0.53 -0.69
CA PRO A 147 -2.01 1.38 0.47
C PRO A 147 -2.99 1.10 1.61
N LEU A 148 -2.55 1.37 2.83
CA LEU A 148 -3.44 1.60 3.96
C LEU A 148 -4.16 2.96 3.82
N GLY A 149 -5.38 3.07 4.34
CA GLY A 149 -6.13 4.33 4.33
C GLY A 149 -5.56 5.39 5.30
N VAL A 150 -5.91 6.65 5.08
CA VAL A 150 -5.59 7.81 5.94
C VAL A 150 -6.85 8.37 6.62
N SER A 151 -6.68 9.35 7.51
CA SER A 151 -7.80 9.94 8.26
C SER A 151 -8.70 10.82 7.40
N GLN A 152 -10.01 10.83 7.73
CA GLN A 152 -11.04 11.66 7.09
C GLN A 152 -10.69 13.15 7.00
N LYS A 153 -9.97 13.68 7.99
CA LYS A 153 -9.48 15.06 7.95
C LYS A 153 -8.50 15.26 6.78
N LEU A 154 -7.54 14.35 6.63
CA LEU A 154 -6.47 14.48 5.64
C LEU A 154 -6.97 14.39 4.21
N LEU A 155 -7.90 13.46 3.94
CA LEU A 155 -8.54 13.36 2.62
C LEU A 155 -9.37 14.60 2.24
N LYS A 156 -10.04 15.24 3.19
CA LYS A 156 -10.80 16.47 2.92
C LYS A 156 -9.92 17.69 2.68
N THR A 157 -8.73 17.73 3.29
CA THR A 157 -7.82 18.88 3.19
C THR A 157 -6.72 18.71 2.13
N SER A 158 -6.55 17.50 1.57
CA SER A 158 -5.50 17.23 0.60
C SER A 158 -5.71 18.04 -0.68
N LYS A 159 -4.67 18.79 -1.08
CA LYS A 159 -4.59 19.49 -2.36
C LYS A 159 -3.66 18.79 -3.35
N ALA A 160 -3.19 17.58 -3.00
CA ALA A 160 -2.30 16.80 -3.84
C ALA A 160 -2.91 16.58 -5.23
N LYS A 161 -2.11 16.86 -6.26
CA LYS A 161 -2.46 16.59 -7.65
C LYS A 161 -1.68 15.36 -8.11
N SER A 162 -2.15 14.70 -9.18
CA SER A 162 -1.44 13.57 -9.79
C SER A 162 -1.17 12.42 -8.81
N VAL A 163 -2.22 11.98 -8.12
CA VAL A 163 -2.19 10.82 -7.21
C VAL A 163 -2.77 9.60 -7.93
N PHE A 164 -2.06 8.48 -7.88
CA PHE A 164 -2.42 7.21 -8.50
C PHE A 164 -2.39 6.09 -7.45
N HIS A 165 -3.54 5.46 -7.22
CA HIS A 165 -3.69 4.35 -6.29
C HIS A 165 -3.91 3.06 -7.05
N TYR A 166 -2.97 2.13 -6.95
CA TYR A 166 -3.05 0.81 -7.53
C TYR A 166 -3.46 -0.20 -6.46
N PHE A 167 -4.46 -1.01 -6.80
CA PHE A 167 -4.94 -2.07 -5.94
C PHE A 167 -4.88 -3.40 -6.67
N THR A 168 -4.12 -4.33 -6.14
CA THR A 168 -4.22 -5.73 -6.48
C THR A 168 -5.61 -6.24 -6.13
N LEU A 169 -6.25 -6.89 -7.08
CA LEU A 169 -7.59 -7.39 -6.95
C LEU A 169 -7.67 -8.42 -5.79
N GLY A 170 -8.55 -8.18 -4.82
CA GLY A 170 -8.64 -8.93 -3.57
C GLY A 170 -7.91 -8.28 -2.37
N GLU A 171 -6.74 -7.67 -2.56
CA GLU A 171 -5.97 -7.08 -1.44
C GLU A 171 -6.64 -5.88 -0.77
N ARG A 172 -7.60 -5.24 -1.46
CA ARG A 172 -8.43 -4.15 -0.92
C ARG A 172 -9.05 -4.50 0.43
N TYR A 173 -9.48 -5.74 0.61
CA TYR A 173 -10.17 -6.20 1.82
C TYR A 173 -9.22 -6.43 2.99
N ALA A 174 -7.97 -6.84 2.73
CA ALA A 174 -6.99 -7.12 3.78
C ALA A 174 -6.64 -5.87 4.59
N PHE A 175 -6.79 -4.68 3.99
CA PHE A 175 -6.31 -3.41 4.53
C PHE A 175 -7.41 -2.47 5.06
N TRP A 176 -8.68 -2.83 4.90
CA TRP A 176 -9.82 -2.11 5.52
C TRP A 176 -9.86 -2.17 7.05
N ALA A 177 -9.03 -3.01 7.67
CA ALA A 177 -8.91 -3.08 9.12
C ALA A 177 -8.55 -1.74 9.77
N ASN A 178 -7.90 -0.82 9.03
CA ASN A 178 -7.46 0.47 9.56
C ASN A 178 -8.51 1.58 9.59
N LYS A 179 -9.68 1.33 8.95
CA LYS A 179 -10.82 2.25 8.85
C LYS A 179 -10.50 3.62 8.24
N GLY A 180 -9.43 3.70 7.45
CA GLY A 180 -9.08 4.89 6.70
C GLY A 180 -9.74 4.93 5.34
N ASP A 181 -9.61 6.07 4.68
CA ASP A 181 -9.95 6.25 3.27
C ASP A 181 -8.77 6.91 2.54
N TYR A 182 -8.81 7.00 1.23
CA TYR A 182 -7.70 7.47 0.41
C TYR A 182 -7.84 8.95 0.06
N ILE A 183 -6.70 9.64 -0.12
CA ILE A 183 -6.72 11.01 -0.64
C ILE A 183 -7.28 11.02 -2.09
N PRO A 184 -7.87 12.13 -2.57
CA PRO A 184 -8.37 12.19 -3.93
C PRO A 184 -7.30 11.86 -4.98
N GLY A 185 -7.67 11.10 -6.01
CA GLY A 185 -6.75 10.64 -7.04
C GLY A 185 -7.41 9.69 -8.05
N TYR A 186 -6.57 9.09 -8.89
CA TYR A 186 -6.95 8.04 -9.84
C TYR A 186 -6.81 6.67 -9.19
N PHE A 187 -7.82 5.83 -9.34
CA PHE A 187 -7.85 4.50 -8.74
C PHE A 187 -7.79 3.43 -9.83
N PHE A 188 -6.86 2.49 -9.67
CA PHE A 188 -6.63 1.40 -10.60
C PHE A 188 -6.74 0.06 -9.90
N ILE A 189 -7.34 -0.91 -10.57
CA ILE A 189 -7.38 -2.31 -10.19
C ILE A 189 -6.40 -3.07 -11.07
N ILE A 190 -5.49 -3.80 -10.45
CA ILE A 190 -4.58 -4.73 -11.10
C ILE A 190 -5.15 -6.14 -10.90
N SER A 191 -5.50 -6.82 -11.99
CA SER A 191 -5.99 -8.20 -11.98
C SER A 191 -5.14 -9.14 -12.84
N LYS A 192 -5.08 -10.40 -12.42
CA LYS A 192 -4.46 -11.52 -13.13
C LYS A 192 -5.35 -12.03 -14.27
N ASN A 193 -6.67 -11.97 -14.08
CA ASN A 193 -7.67 -12.33 -15.07
C ASN A 193 -8.70 -11.19 -15.14
N GLY A 194 -8.98 -10.67 -16.32
CA GLY A 194 -10.21 -9.89 -16.53
C GLY A 194 -11.43 -10.71 -16.08
N GLU A 195 -12.56 -10.05 -15.85
CA GLU A 195 -13.82 -10.62 -15.34
C GLU A 195 -13.96 -12.15 -15.42
N SER A 196 -13.54 -12.86 -14.37
CA SER A 196 -13.70 -14.31 -14.28
C SER A 196 -14.80 -14.68 -13.29
N CYS A 197 -15.64 -15.65 -13.64
CA CYS A 197 -16.71 -16.17 -12.80
C CYS A 197 -16.20 -16.63 -11.42
N TYR A 198 -15.04 -17.30 -11.37
CA TYR A 198 -14.37 -17.70 -10.13
C TYR A 198 -14.05 -16.49 -9.25
N TYR A 199 -13.65 -15.39 -9.87
CA TYR A 199 -13.36 -14.15 -9.16
C TYR A 199 -14.61 -13.57 -8.49
N LYS A 200 -15.75 -13.54 -9.21
CA LYS A 200 -17.05 -13.07 -8.69
C LYS A 200 -17.52 -13.93 -7.50
N LEU A 201 -17.28 -15.24 -7.55
CA LEU A 201 -17.68 -16.19 -6.50
C LEU A 201 -16.87 -16.03 -5.21
N GLU A 202 -15.55 -15.93 -5.34
CA GLU A 202 -14.65 -15.64 -4.23
C GLU A 202 -14.92 -14.25 -3.62
N GLU A 203 -15.28 -13.25 -4.44
CA GLU A 203 -15.74 -11.96 -3.92
C GLU A 203 -17.04 -12.08 -3.12
N ALA A 204 -17.99 -12.88 -3.58
CA ALA A 204 -19.23 -13.15 -2.83
C ALA A 204 -18.94 -13.80 -1.47
N ILE A 205 -17.91 -14.66 -1.37
CA ILE A 205 -17.46 -15.27 -0.11
C ILE A 205 -16.87 -14.20 0.83
N ILE A 206 -15.99 -13.34 0.32
CA ILE A 206 -15.39 -12.24 1.09
C ILE A 206 -16.47 -11.25 1.55
N ARG A 207 -17.44 -10.92 0.71
CA ARG A 207 -18.60 -10.06 1.03
C ARG A 207 -19.45 -10.66 2.16
N ARG A 208 -19.68 -11.98 2.14
CA ARG A 208 -20.42 -12.69 3.20
C ARG A 208 -19.69 -12.70 4.55
N ALA A 209 -18.38 -12.52 4.58
CA ALA A 209 -17.60 -12.50 5.81
C ALA A 209 -17.92 -11.29 6.72
N LYS A 210 -18.53 -10.20 6.20
CA LYS A 210 -18.92 -8.96 6.92
C LYS A 210 -17.99 -8.64 8.11
N PHE A 211 -16.83 -8.04 7.84
CA PHE A 211 -15.86 -7.58 8.85
C PHE A 211 -16.34 -6.33 9.63
N SER A 212 -17.52 -6.40 10.23
CA SER A 212 -18.12 -5.33 11.05
C SER A 212 -17.77 -5.53 12.53
N ARG A 213 -17.42 -4.44 13.23
CA ARG A 213 -17.11 -4.42 14.68
C ARG A 213 -18.22 -5.04 15.55
N LYS A 214 -19.50 -4.84 15.18
CA LYS A 214 -20.65 -5.42 15.92
C LYS A 214 -20.81 -6.92 15.64
N ALA A 215 -20.41 -7.37 14.44
CA ALA A 215 -20.51 -8.78 14.08
C ALA A 215 -19.46 -9.62 14.82
N MET A 216 -18.27 -9.08 15.07
CA MET A 216 -17.14 -9.77 15.71
C MET A 216 -17.42 -10.16 17.17
N PHE A 217 -18.23 -9.37 17.89
CA PHE A 217 -18.65 -9.66 19.27
C PHE A 217 -19.89 -10.58 19.38
N GLN A 218 -20.55 -10.90 18.26
CA GLN A 218 -21.76 -11.75 18.20
C GLN A 218 -21.59 -12.98 17.28
N LEU A 219 -20.36 -13.49 17.14
CA LEU A 219 -20.02 -14.52 16.14
C LEU A 219 -20.59 -15.91 16.48
N ARG A 220 -21.63 -16.35 15.76
CA ARG A 220 -21.98 -17.78 15.60
C ARG A 220 -20.87 -18.49 14.79
N LYS A 221 -20.52 -19.74 15.16
CA LYS A 221 -19.44 -20.57 14.56
C LYS A 221 -19.32 -20.51 13.02
N ARG A 222 -20.43 -20.46 12.28
CA ARG A 222 -20.44 -20.35 10.80
C ARG A 222 -19.77 -19.09 10.25
N LYS A 223 -19.87 -17.94 10.94
CA LYS A 223 -19.27 -16.68 10.45
C LYS A 223 -17.74 -16.66 10.62
N ILE A 224 -17.21 -17.33 11.64
CA ILE A 224 -15.76 -17.48 11.86
C ILE A 224 -15.15 -18.27 10.69
N ILE A 225 -15.78 -19.37 10.30
CA ILE A 225 -15.32 -20.20 9.17
C ILE A 225 -15.31 -19.39 7.87
N VAL A 226 -16.35 -18.61 7.58
CA VAL A 226 -16.40 -17.76 6.37
C VAL A 226 -15.30 -16.70 6.40
N SER A 227 -15.01 -16.09 7.56
CA SER A 227 -13.91 -15.12 7.69
C SER A 227 -12.53 -15.75 7.50
N ILE A 228 -12.30 -16.96 8.04
CA ILE A 228 -11.04 -17.70 7.84
C ILE A 228 -10.89 -18.10 6.37
N VAL A 229 -11.94 -18.64 5.75
CA VAL A 229 -11.94 -18.99 4.32
C VAL A 229 -11.70 -17.74 3.46
N ALA A 230 -12.33 -16.62 3.79
CA ALA A 230 -12.08 -15.35 3.10
C ALA A 230 -10.62 -14.91 3.25
N GLN A 231 -10.02 -15.01 4.44
CA GLN A 231 -8.61 -14.69 4.66
C GLN A 231 -7.67 -15.62 3.86
N LEU A 232 -7.97 -16.92 3.81
CA LEU A 232 -7.18 -17.89 3.04
C LEU A 232 -7.28 -17.63 1.52
N ILE A 233 -8.47 -17.28 1.01
CA ILE A 233 -8.67 -16.89 -0.40
C ILE A 233 -7.88 -15.60 -0.71
N LEU A 234 -7.96 -14.60 0.16
CA LEU A 234 -7.23 -13.34 0.01
C LEU A 234 -5.71 -13.55 -0.01
N LEU A 235 -5.21 -14.41 0.88
CA LEU A 235 -3.80 -14.77 0.98
C LEU A 235 -3.33 -15.55 -0.26
N LYS A 236 -4.13 -16.51 -0.75
CA LYS A 236 -3.85 -17.25 -1.98
C LYS A 236 -3.80 -16.31 -3.20
N ARG A 237 -4.77 -15.42 -3.35
CA ARG A 237 -4.83 -14.42 -4.44
C ARG A 237 -3.59 -13.53 -4.47
N HIS A 238 -3.17 -13.04 -3.30
CA HIS A 238 -1.97 -12.21 -3.16
C HIS A 238 -0.73 -12.93 -3.72
N ASN A 239 -0.51 -14.17 -3.29
CA ASN A 239 0.62 -14.98 -3.73
C ASN A 239 0.55 -15.27 -5.25
N GLU A 240 -0.64 -15.52 -5.79
CA GLU A 240 -0.81 -15.80 -7.21
C GLU A 240 -0.64 -14.58 -8.13
N LEU A 241 -0.96 -13.37 -7.65
CA LEU A 241 -0.87 -12.10 -8.39
C LEU A 241 0.55 -11.56 -8.49
N ILE A 242 1.34 -11.71 -7.43
CA ILE A 242 2.73 -11.19 -7.38
C ILE A 242 3.68 -12.07 -8.21
N LEU A 243 3.40 -13.36 -8.36
CA LEU A 243 4.44 -14.32 -8.74
C LEU A 243 4.44 -14.83 -10.18
N ASN A 244 3.39 -14.65 -10.99
CA ASN A 244 3.30 -15.43 -12.24
C ASN A 244 2.45 -14.79 -13.36
N ARG A 245 2.93 -13.75 -14.08
CA ARG A 245 2.78 -13.50 -15.56
C ARG A 245 3.29 -12.09 -15.97
N PRO A 246 3.82 -11.91 -17.20
CA PRO A 246 4.43 -10.64 -17.67
C PRO A 246 3.46 -9.51 -18.08
N ARG A 247 2.14 -9.63 -17.94
CA ARG A 247 1.15 -8.61 -18.41
C ARG A 247 -0.13 -8.56 -17.56
N PRO A 248 -0.17 -7.77 -16.47
CA PRO A 248 -1.39 -7.58 -15.69
C PRO A 248 -2.42 -6.71 -16.43
N ILE A 249 -3.71 -6.97 -16.20
CA ILE A 249 -4.79 -6.10 -16.68
C ILE A 249 -4.99 -4.98 -15.65
N VAL A 250 -4.98 -3.73 -16.12
CA VAL A 250 -5.15 -2.53 -15.29
C VAL A 250 -6.43 -1.81 -15.70
N ILE A 251 -7.39 -1.70 -14.78
CA ILE A 251 -8.68 -1.04 -15.02
C ILE A 251 -8.79 0.18 -14.11
N ARG A 252 -9.13 1.34 -14.69
CA ARG A 252 -9.46 2.55 -13.92
C ARG A 252 -10.88 2.42 -13.35
N VAL A 253 -11.04 2.75 -12.08
CA VAL A 253 -12.35 2.76 -11.41
C VAL A 253 -12.61 4.12 -10.75
N GLU A 254 -13.89 4.45 -10.59
CA GLU A 254 -14.28 5.63 -9.84
C GLU A 254 -14.09 5.42 -8.33
N ARG A 255 -13.90 6.52 -7.59
CA ARG A 255 -13.71 6.49 -6.14
C ARG A 255 -14.96 5.95 -5.41
N ASN A 256 -16.15 6.25 -5.89
CA ASN A 256 -17.39 5.94 -5.18
C ASN A 256 -17.72 4.44 -5.23
N VAL A 257 -17.32 3.77 -6.31
CA VAL A 257 -17.28 2.29 -6.48
C VAL A 257 -16.34 1.60 -5.48
N LEU A 258 -15.55 2.36 -4.69
CA LEU A 258 -14.70 1.85 -3.62
C LEU A 258 -15.37 1.88 -2.25
N SER A 259 -16.57 2.47 -2.14
CA SER A 259 -17.36 2.43 -0.92
C SER A 259 -18.04 1.06 -0.80
N LEU A 260 -18.05 0.49 0.42
CA LEU A 260 -18.76 -0.75 0.73
C LEU A 260 -20.23 -0.72 0.30
N ALA A 261 -20.85 0.47 0.26
CA ALA A 261 -22.29 0.67 0.08
C ALA A 261 -22.74 0.70 -1.40
N GLU A 262 -21.90 1.16 -2.34
CA GLU A 262 -22.28 1.20 -3.77
C GLU A 262 -22.00 -0.14 -4.49
N LEU A 263 -21.00 -0.90 -4.04
CA LEU A 263 -20.83 -2.30 -4.47
C LEU A 263 -21.98 -3.21 -3.96
N GLU A 264 -22.71 -2.78 -2.93
CA GLU A 264 -23.94 -3.44 -2.46
C GLU A 264 -25.16 -3.09 -3.35
N SER A 265 -25.19 -1.94 -4.04
CA SER A 265 -26.35 -1.49 -4.84
C SER A 265 -26.31 -2.00 -6.29
N GLU A 266 -25.15 -2.03 -6.94
CA GLU A 266 -25.01 -2.57 -8.31
C GLU A 266 -25.38 -4.06 -8.40
N CYS A 267 -25.33 -4.80 -7.29
CA CYS A 267 -25.74 -6.20 -7.24
C CYS A 267 -27.26 -6.43 -7.05
N ARG A 268 -28.05 -5.41 -6.72
CA ARG A 268 -29.52 -5.53 -6.74
C ARG A 268 -30.09 -5.46 -8.15
N VAL A 269 -29.37 -4.83 -9.08
CA VAL A 269 -29.81 -4.69 -10.48
C VAL A 269 -29.62 -5.99 -11.27
N LEU A 270 -28.82 -6.95 -10.77
CA LEU A 270 -28.58 -8.25 -11.42
C LEU A 270 -29.36 -9.41 -10.77
N GLN A 271 -30.42 -9.11 -10.03
CA GLN A 271 -31.37 -10.11 -9.50
C GLN A 271 -32.76 -10.05 -10.18
N HIS A 272 -32.89 -9.34 -11.30
CA HIS A 272 -34.02 -9.43 -12.22
C HIS A 272 -33.54 -9.64 -13.65
#